data_AF-A0AAE1CMT4-F1
#
_entry.id   AF-A0AAE1CMT4-F1
#
_cell.length_a   1.000
_cell.length_b   1.000
_cell.length_c   1.000
_cell.angle_alpha   90.00
_cell.angle_beta   90.00
_cell.angle_gamma   90.00
#
_symmetry.space_group_name_H-M   'P 1'
#
loop_
_entity.id
_entity.type
_entity.pdbx_description
1 polymer ?
#
loop_
_entity_poly.entity_id
_entity_poly.type
_entity_poly.pdbx_seq_one_letter_code
_entity_poly.pdbx_strand_id
1 'polypeptide(L)'
;MALRRFLGAASIPFIGCVTLMLALTLHILSFAMPFWAADDVGDFGLWRVRRCIPVLQPGQLDDEVCYQWDHPWKTSDWLKIVQALESFTILLWVIPVVVIPVYIYVALGLYYRCFLGTMTTITIVGVASSGAGVIIFGIRIADSSQLSLRWCLPVCAAGSGLGFIAFIIFLIAVLNRPKFKHDRHFVSGFYVDPDRDRMYVVENIEMKEANNPRHGNPAGAGHVNEAVVGEY
;
A
#
# COMPACT_ATOMS: atom_id res chain seq x y z
N MET A 1 -20.79 -0.80 7.80
CA MET A 1 -21.88 -0.52 6.83
C MET A 1 -21.89 0.90 6.29
N ALA A 2 -21.47 1.94 7.03
CA ALA A 2 -21.48 3.34 6.56
C ALA A 2 -20.55 3.62 5.34
N LEU A 3 -19.37 2.98 5.26
CA LEU A 3 -18.39 3.24 4.18
C LEU A 3 -18.88 2.79 2.78
N ARG A 4 -19.73 1.76 2.70
CA ARG A 4 -20.35 1.31 1.43
C ARG A 4 -21.28 2.34 0.82
N ARG A 5 -21.85 3.26 1.62
CA ARG A 5 -22.78 4.29 1.13
C ARG A 5 -22.06 5.46 0.46
N PHE A 6 -20.79 5.71 0.78
CA PHE A 6 -20.02 6.84 0.24
C PHE A 6 -18.99 6.45 -0.83
N LEU A 7 -18.37 5.26 -0.72
CA LEU A 7 -17.32 4.80 -1.65
C LEU A 7 -17.77 3.66 -2.59
N GLY A 8 -18.98 3.14 -2.41
CA GLY A 8 -19.57 2.11 -3.28
C GLY A 8 -18.63 0.92 -3.54
N ALA A 9 -18.54 0.56 -4.83
CA ALA A 9 -17.69 -0.47 -5.41
C ALA A 9 -16.20 -0.39 -5.01
N ALA A 10 -15.67 0.80 -4.80
CA ALA A 10 -14.25 1.06 -4.58
C ALA A 10 -13.84 1.00 -3.10
N SER A 11 -14.77 0.79 -2.18
CA SER A 11 -14.48 0.83 -0.74
C SER A 11 -13.51 -0.28 -0.29
N ILE A 12 -13.60 -1.47 -0.92
CA ILE A 12 -12.78 -2.63 -0.54
C ILE A 12 -11.30 -2.41 -0.85
N PRO A 13 -10.89 -2.11 -2.10
CA PRO A 13 -9.47 -1.84 -2.39
C PRO A 13 -8.96 -0.61 -1.64
N PHE A 14 -9.80 0.38 -1.35
CA PHE A 14 -9.41 1.52 -0.51
C PHE A 14 -9.06 1.11 0.93
N ILE A 15 -9.90 0.29 1.58
CA ILE A 15 -9.59 -0.26 2.91
C ILE A 15 -8.29 -1.06 2.88
N GLY A 16 -8.08 -1.87 1.82
CA GLY A 16 -6.84 -2.60 1.63
C GLY A 16 -5.61 -1.69 1.58
N CYS A 17 -5.71 -0.54 0.89
CA CYS A 17 -4.64 0.45 0.86
C CYS A 17 -4.37 1.07 2.23
N VAL A 18 -5.40 1.43 2.98
CA VAL A 18 -5.25 1.99 4.33
C VAL A 18 -4.54 0.98 5.26
N THR A 19 -4.97 -0.29 5.21
CA THR A 19 -4.31 -1.36 5.97
C THR A 19 -2.85 -1.54 5.54
N LEU A 20 -2.57 -1.51 4.23
CA LEU A 20 -1.20 -1.62 3.72
C LEU A 20 -0.34 -0.41 4.10
N MET A 21 -0.90 0.80 4.15
CA MET A 21 -0.18 1.96 4.68
C MET A 21 0.18 1.80 6.15
N LEU A 22 -0.75 1.29 6.97
CA LEU A 22 -0.46 1.00 8.37
C LEU A 22 0.65 -0.06 8.49
N ALA A 23 0.60 -1.11 7.68
CA ALA A 23 1.66 -2.11 7.60
C ALA A 23 3.01 -1.47 7.23
N LEU A 24 3.04 -0.65 6.18
CA LEU A 24 4.23 0.02 5.67
C LEU A 24 4.83 1.01 6.68
N THR A 25 4.00 1.76 7.40
CA THR A 25 4.49 2.70 8.43
C THR A 25 5.17 1.97 9.59
N LEU A 26 4.58 0.87 10.09
CA LEU A 26 5.21 0.05 11.12
C LEU A 26 6.50 -0.60 10.61
N HIS A 27 6.51 -1.04 9.35
CA HIS A 27 7.66 -1.66 8.72
C HIS A 27 8.82 -0.67 8.50
N ILE A 28 8.53 0.56 8.04
CA ILE A 28 9.54 1.62 7.91
C ILE A 28 10.06 2.03 9.30
N LEU A 29 9.18 2.12 10.30
CA LEU A 29 9.57 2.43 11.67
C LEU A 29 10.52 1.37 12.24
N SER A 30 10.18 0.09 12.10
CA SER A 30 11.08 -0.99 12.54
C SER A 30 12.38 -0.94 11.75
N PHE A 31 12.32 -0.83 10.42
CA PHE A 31 13.48 -0.81 9.53
C PHE A 31 14.50 0.28 9.87
N ALA A 32 14.04 1.49 10.18
CA ALA A 32 14.92 2.63 10.46
C ALA A 32 15.51 2.65 11.87
N MET A 33 14.90 1.95 12.83
CA MET A 33 15.23 2.07 14.25
C MET A 33 16.30 1.05 14.69
N PRO A 34 17.19 1.43 15.63
CA PRO A 34 18.31 0.58 16.07
C PRO A 34 17.92 -0.47 17.13
N PHE A 35 16.64 -0.84 17.29
CA PHE A 35 16.17 -1.70 18.39
C PHE A 35 15.61 -3.03 17.88
N TRP A 36 16.34 -3.73 17.01
CA TRP A 36 15.97 -5.08 16.56
C TRP A 36 16.45 -6.16 17.53
N ALA A 37 17.70 -6.06 17.96
CA ALA A 37 18.28 -6.88 19.01
C ALA A 37 19.23 -6.05 19.87
N ALA A 38 19.68 -6.63 20.97
CA ALA A 38 20.76 -6.10 21.79
C ALA A 38 21.78 -7.17 22.13
N ASP A 39 23.03 -6.74 22.17
CA ASP A 39 24.18 -7.51 22.64
C ASP A 39 24.76 -6.88 23.91
N ASP A 40 25.91 -7.40 24.37
CA ASP A 40 26.64 -6.87 25.54
C ASP A 40 27.14 -5.42 25.35
N VAL A 41 27.14 -4.90 24.11
CA VAL A 41 27.66 -3.58 23.75
C VAL A 41 26.53 -2.55 23.65
N GLY A 42 25.36 -2.93 23.15
CA GLY A 42 24.20 -2.05 23.02
C GLY A 42 23.10 -2.61 22.13
N ASP A 43 22.19 -1.72 21.72
CA ASP A 43 21.12 -2.06 20.80
C ASP A 43 21.62 -1.93 19.36
N PHE A 44 21.17 -2.82 18.47
CA PHE A 44 21.38 -2.64 17.04
C PHE A 44 20.14 -2.98 16.23
N GLY A 45 20.01 -2.25 15.12
CA GLY A 45 19.01 -2.47 14.09
C GLY A 45 19.65 -2.94 12.80
N LEU A 46 18.89 -2.82 11.72
CA LEU A 46 19.38 -3.16 10.38
C LEU A 46 20.49 -2.23 9.94
N TRP A 47 20.36 -0.91 10.17
CA TRP A 47 21.29 0.09 9.63
C TRP A 47 22.24 0.67 10.67
N ARG A 48 21.77 0.78 11.93
CA ARG A 48 22.43 1.54 12.98
C ARG A 48 22.62 0.73 14.25
N VAL A 49 23.66 1.08 14.99
CA VAL A 49 23.95 0.62 16.34
C VAL A 49 23.76 1.80 17.29
N ARG A 50 23.21 1.55 18.48
CA ARG A 50 23.05 2.50 19.58
C ARG A 50 23.74 1.95 20.81
N ARG A 51 24.62 2.76 21.42
CA ARG A 51 25.25 2.46 22.70
C ARG A 51 25.07 3.61 23.66
N CYS A 52 24.60 3.33 24.86
CA CYS A 52 24.51 4.29 25.94
C CYS A 52 25.63 4.01 26.96
N ILE A 53 26.36 5.05 27.32
CA ILE A 53 27.46 4.97 28.30
C ILE A 53 27.02 5.81 29.51
N PRO A 54 27.03 5.24 30.74
CA PRO A 54 26.70 5.99 31.94
C PRO A 54 27.75 7.08 32.17
N VAL A 55 27.30 8.32 32.39
CA VAL A 55 28.18 9.42 32.77
C VAL A 55 28.43 9.31 34.27
N LEU A 56 29.63 8.89 34.67
CA LEU A 56 30.04 8.94 36.07
C LEU A 56 30.36 10.41 36.44
N GLN A 57 29.34 11.19 36.77
CA GLN A 57 29.50 12.46 37.47
C GLN A 57 29.22 12.26 38.97
N PRO A 58 30.09 12.75 39.87
CA PRO A 58 29.83 12.68 41.30
C PRO A 58 28.61 13.56 41.63
N GLY A 59 27.48 12.91 41.95
CA GLY A 59 26.23 13.56 42.39
C GLY A 59 25.03 13.42 41.45
N GLN A 60 25.19 12.88 40.24
CA GLN A 60 24.11 12.60 39.29
C GLN A 60 24.20 11.14 38.84
N LEU A 61 23.27 10.29 39.29
CA LEU A 61 23.32 8.85 39.05
C LEU A 61 22.65 8.38 37.75
N ASP A 62 22.02 9.26 36.97
CA ASP A 62 21.11 8.84 35.87
C ASP A 62 21.36 9.52 34.51
N ASP A 63 22.46 10.26 34.33
CA ASP A 63 22.77 10.84 33.02
C ASP A 63 23.53 9.81 32.15
N GLU A 64 22.87 9.32 31.10
CA GLU A 64 23.46 8.45 30.08
C GLU A 64 23.70 9.25 28.78
N VAL A 65 24.90 9.13 28.22
CA VAL A 65 25.18 9.66 26.88
C VAL A 65 25.07 8.53 25.87
N CYS A 66 24.11 8.64 24.96
CA CYS A 66 23.87 7.66 23.91
C CYS A 66 24.47 8.10 22.58
N TYR A 67 25.28 7.24 21.98
CA TYR A 67 25.86 7.40 20.66
C TYR A 67 25.15 6.49 19.67
N GLN A 68 24.96 6.99 18.45
CA GLN A 68 24.42 6.22 17.33
C GLN A 68 25.38 6.31 16.15
N TRP A 69 25.66 5.18 15.51
CA TRP A 69 26.49 5.13 14.31
C TRP A 69 26.00 4.02 13.38
N ASP A 70 26.33 4.14 12.10
CA ASP A 70 25.99 3.12 11.10
C ASP A 70 26.86 1.87 11.27
N HIS A 71 26.33 0.71 10.89
CA HIS A 71 27.12 -0.53 10.95
C HIS A 71 28.45 -0.39 10.20
N PRO A 72 29.56 -0.95 10.73
CA PRO A 72 30.83 -0.96 10.03
C PRO A 72 30.69 -1.72 8.70
N TRP A 73 31.42 -1.29 7.66
CA TRP A 73 31.37 -1.83 6.29
C TRP A 73 31.50 -3.37 6.17
N LYS A 74 32.02 -4.04 7.21
CA LYS A 74 32.03 -5.50 7.36
C LYS A 74 30.87 -5.96 8.24
N THR A 75 29.65 -5.91 7.72
CA THR A 75 28.52 -6.63 8.32
C THR A 75 28.50 -8.10 7.90
N SER A 76 27.92 -8.95 8.74
CA SER A 76 27.69 -10.36 8.43
C SER A 76 26.76 -10.51 7.21
N ASP A 77 26.99 -11.52 6.39
CA ASP A 77 26.22 -11.72 5.16
C ASP A 77 24.74 -11.98 5.42
N TRP A 78 24.41 -12.63 6.55
CA TRP A 78 23.02 -12.83 6.95
C TRP A 78 22.29 -11.49 7.20
N LEU A 79 22.97 -10.49 7.78
CA LEU A 79 22.36 -9.19 8.07
C LEU A 79 22.12 -8.41 6.76
N LYS A 80 23.05 -8.51 5.80
CA LYS A 80 22.87 -7.95 4.45
C LYS A 80 21.69 -8.57 3.71
N ILE A 81 21.49 -9.88 3.86
CA ILE A 81 20.32 -10.57 3.29
C ILE A 81 19.03 -10.02 3.90
N VAL A 82 18.98 -9.86 5.23
CA VAL A 82 17.80 -9.27 5.89
C VAL A 82 17.59 -7.83 5.42
N GLN A 83 18.63 -6.99 5.39
CA GLN A 83 18.54 -5.62 4.86
C GLN A 83 17.97 -5.58 3.44
N ALA A 84 18.42 -6.47 2.56
CA ALA A 84 17.94 -6.56 1.19
C ALA A 84 16.47 -6.99 1.12
N LEU A 85 16.06 -8.00 1.89
CA LEU A 85 14.68 -8.50 1.95
C LEU A 85 13.71 -7.43 2.49
N GLU A 86 14.08 -6.73 3.55
CA GLU A 86 13.25 -5.68 4.15
C GLU A 86 13.17 -4.46 3.21
N SER A 87 14.28 -4.08 2.57
CA SER A 87 14.28 -3.01 1.56
C SER A 87 13.41 -3.36 0.35
N PHE A 88 13.48 -4.61 -0.10
CA PHE A 88 12.65 -5.10 -1.20
C PHE A 88 11.16 -5.09 -0.84
N THR A 89 10.81 -5.46 0.39
CA THR A 89 9.43 -5.35 0.89
C THR A 89 8.90 -3.92 0.76
N ILE A 90 9.66 -2.92 1.23
CA ILE A 90 9.27 -1.50 1.18
C ILE A 90 9.00 -1.08 -0.26
N LEU A 91 9.90 -1.41 -1.19
CA LEU A 91 9.75 -1.08 -2.61
C LEU A 91 8.47 -1.68 -3.19
N LEU A 92 8.20 -2.96 -2.89
CA LEU A 92 7.02 -3.64 -3.38
C LEU A 92 5.73 -3.05 -2.79
N TRP A 93 5.67 -2.75 -1.50
CA TRP A 93 4.45 -2.24 -0.87
C TRP A 93 4.15 -0.77 -1.17
N VAL A 94 5.15 0.05 -1.50
CA VAL A 94 4.91 1.44 -1.93
C VAL A 94 4.12 1.50 -3.23
N ILE A 95 4.36 0.58 -4.17
CA ILE A 95 3.66 0.55 -5.47
C ILE A 95 2.12 0.50 -5.31
N PRO A 96 1.51 -0.51 -4.67
CA PRO A 96 0.06 -0.57 -4.50
C PRO A 96 -0.48 0.58 -3.65
N VAL A 97 0.27 1.06 -2.64
CA VAL A 97 -0.12 2.21 -1.82
C VAL A 97 -0.31 3.48 -2.67
N VAL A 98 0.53 3.70 -3.68
CA VAL A 98 0.47 4.89 -4.55
C VAL A 98 -0.47 4.68 -5.74
N VAL A 99 -0.36 3.54 -6.42
CA VAL A 99 -1.03 3.34 -7.72
C VAL A 99 -2.52 3.02 -7.56
N ILE A 100 -2.93 2.27 -6.52
CA ILE A 100 -4.36 1.91 -6.35
C ILE A 100 -5.25 3.13 -6.10
N PRO A 101 -4.91 4.10 -5.23
CA PRO A 101 -5.73 5.30 -5.06
C PRO A 101 -5.88 6.11 -6.35
N VAL A 102 -4.80 6.27 -7.11
CA VAL A 102 -4.83 6.97 -8.41
C VAL A 102 -5.71 6.23 -9.41
N TYR A 103 -5.59 4.90 -9.49
CA TYR A 103 -6.40 4.06 -10.35
C TYR A 103 -7.90 4.17 -10.02
N ILE A 104 -8.26 4.12 -8.74
CA ILE A 104 -9.64 4.28 -8.27
C ILE A 104 -10.19 5.67 -8.65
N TYR A 105 -9.37 6.71 -8.65
CA TYR A 105 -9.79 8.07 -8.97
C TYR A 105 -9.95 8.32 -10.47
N VAL A 106 -9.02 7.81 -11.30
CA VAL A 106 -8.93 8.17 -12.73
C VAL A 106 -9.61 7.18 -13.66
N ALA A 107 -9.44 5.87 -13.42
CA ALA A 107 -9.70 4.84 -14.43
C ALA A 107 -10.84 3.88 -14.07
N LEU A 108 -11.64 4.22 -13.03
CA LEU A 108 -12.81 3.50 -12.49
C LEU A 108 -13.23 2.24 -13.30
N GLY A 109 -12.52 1.14 -13.09
CA GLY A 109 -12.91 -0.19 -13.58
C GLY A 109 -12.21 -0.72 -14.83
N LEU A 110 -11.39 0.07 -15.54
CA LEU A 110 -10.63 -0.37 -16.71
C LEU A 110 -9.58 -1.44 -16.35
N TYR A 111 -9.66 -2.64 -16.92
CA TYR A 111 -8.76 -3.76 -16.62
C TYR A 111 -8.67 -4.11 -15.12
N TYR A 112 -9.75 -3.89 -14.38
CA TYR A 112 -9.80 -4.00 -12.91
C TYR A 112 -9.19 -5.29 -12.35
N ARG A 113 -9.49 -6.45 -12.97
CA ARG A 113 -8.98 -7.75 -12.50
C ARG A 113 -7.48 -7.90 -12.71
N CYS A 114 -6.97 -7.51 -13.88
CA CYS A 114 -5.54 -7.57 -14.16
C CYS A 114 -4.79 -6.59 -13.24
N PHE A 115 -5.26 -5.35 -13.16
CA PHE A 115 -4.61 -4.32 -12.37
C PHE A 115 -4.57 -4.66 -10.87
N LEU A 116 -5.72 -4.95 -10.25
CA LEU A 116 -5.74 -5.34 -8.84
C LEU A 116 -5.07 -6.69 -8.61
N GLY A 117 -5.11 -7.60 -9.59
CA GLY A 117 -4.38 -8.87 -9.55
C GLY A 117 -2.88 -8.64 -9.39
N THR A 118 -2.28 -7.78 -10.23
CA THR A 118 -0.87 -7.40 -10.14
C THR A 118 -0.53 -6.79 -8.79
N MET A 119 -1.36 -5.86 -8.30
CA MET A 119 -1.15 -5.23 -6.99
C MET A 119 -1.23 -6.24 -5.83
N THR A 120 -2.14 -7.21 -5.94
CA THR A 120 -2.27 -8.31 -4.98
C THR A 120 -1.02 -9.19 -4.99
N THR A 121 -0.50 -9.54 -6.18
CA THR A 121 0.74 -10.32 -6.35
C THR A 121 1.94 -9.59 -5.76
N ILE A 122 2.09 -8.30 -6.04
CA ILE A 122 3.17 -7.48 -5.47
C ILE A 122 3.10 -7.47 -3.94
N THR A 123 1.88 -7.33 -3.39
CA THR A 123 1.67 -7.31 -1.94
C THR A 123 2.09 -8.63 -1.28
N ILE A 124 1.69 -9.79 -1.83
CA ILE A 124 2.07 -11.10 -1.27
C ILE A 124 3.57 -11.39 -1.40
N VAL A 125 4.22 -10.96 -2.48
CA VAL A 125 5.67 -11.09 -2.61
C VAL A 125 6.37 -10.24 -1.53
N GLY A 126 5.87 -9.04 -1.24
CA GLY A 126 6.38 -8.21 -0.14
C GLY A 126 6.17 -8.84 1.25
N VAL A 127 5.01 -9.46 1.47
CA VAL A 127 4.76 -10.22 2.72
C VAL A 127 5.74 -11.38 2.86
N ALA A 128 5.99 -12.12 1.78
CA ALA A 128 6.93 -13.24 1.78
C ALA A 128 8.38 -12.77 2.04
N SER A 129 8.81 -11.66 1.44
CA SER A 129 10.16 -11.11 1.68
C SER A 129 10.34 -10.63 3.11
N SER A 130 9.37 -9.89 3.68
CA SER A 130 9.43 -9.44 5.08
C SER A 130 9.34 -10.61 6.05
N GLY A 131 8.48 -11.59 5.77
CA GLY A 131 8.38 -12.81 6.57
C GLY A 131 9.73 -13.54 6.62
N ALA A 132 10.39 -13.70 5.47
CA ALA A 132 11.73 -14.31 5.40
C ALA A 132 12.78 -13.50 6.19
N GLY A 133 12.77 -12.17 6.09
CA GLY A 133 13.69 -11.30 6.84
C GLY A 133 13.53 -11.43 8.34
N VAL A 134 12.29 -11.39 8.84
CA VAL A 134 11.96 -11.58 10.26
C VAL A 134 12.36 -12.98 10.75
N ILE A 135 12.10 -14.03 9.95
CA ILE A 135 12.47 -15.41 10.31
C ILE A 135 13.99 -15.57 10.40
N ILE A 136 14.74 -15.09 9.41
CA ILE A 136 16.21 -15.19 9.41
C ILE A 136 16.78 -14.46 10.62
N PHE A 137 16.31 -13.26 10.91
CA PHE A 137 16.75 -12.49 12.08
C PHE A 137 16.37 -13.21 13.39
N GLY A 138 15.15 -13.74 13.48
CA GLY A 138 14.67 -14.48 14.65
C GLY A 138 15.47 -15.74 14.94
N ILE A 139 15.82 -16.52 13.91
CA ILE A 139 16.70 -17.70 14.04
C ILE A 139 18.06 -17.27 14.58
N ARG A 140 18.62 -16.15 14.09
CA ARG A 140 19.92 -15.66 14.59
C ARG A 140 19.90 -15.24 16.05
N ILE A 141 18.79 -14.68 16.54
CA ILE A 141 18.60 -14.43 17.97
C ILE A 141 18.52 -15.75 18.73
N ALA A 142 17.73 -16.72 18.25
CA ALA A 142 17.55 -18.01 18.92
C ALA A 142 18.86 -18.83 19.00
N ASP A 143 19.69 -18.78 17.96
CA ASP A 143 20.97 -19.50 17.90
C ASP A 143 22.08 -18.82 18.73
N SER A 144 21.94 -17.53 19.06
CA SER A 144 22.98 -16.75 19.73
C SER A 144 22.59 -16.45 21.17
N SER A 145 23.30 -17.03 22.14
CA SER A 145 23.06 -16.76 23.57
C SER A 145 23.33 -15.32 24.00
N GLN A 146 24.05 -14.56 23.18
CA GLN A 146 24.43 -13.16 23.44
C GLN A 146 23.42 -12.13 22.89
N LEU A 147 22.44 -12.57 22.08
CA LEU A 147 21.47 -11.66 21.48
C LEU A 147 20.15 -11.70 22.24
N SER A 148 19.67 -10.52 22.62
CA SER A 148 18.36 -10.34 23.25
C SER A 148 17.39 -9.65 22.28
N LEU A 149 16.13 -10.08 22.33
CA LEU A 149 15.06 -9.53 21.50
C LEU A 149 14.74 -8.09 21.91
N ARG A 150 14.62 -7.20 20.91
CA ARG A 150 14.13 -5.82 21.10
C ARG A 150 12.86 -5.56 20.29
N TRP A 151 12.22 -4.41 20.54
CA TRP A 151 10.83 -4.14 20.11
C TRP A 151 10.65 -3.97 18.60
N CYS A 152 11.68 -3.62 17.82
CA CYS A 152 11.53 -3.44 16.38
C CYS A 152 11.23 -4.75 15.65
N LEU A 153 11.75 -5.89 16.11
CA LEU A 153 11.47 -7.19 15.49
C LEU A 153 9.98 -7.59 15.59
N PRO A 154 9.33 -7.60 16.76
CA PRO A 154 7.90 -7.88 16.84
C PRO A 154 7.04 -6.81 16.17
N VAL A 155 7.46 -5.53 16.15
CA VAL A 155 6.77 -4.49 15.38
C VAL A 155 6.86 -4.77 13.88
N CYS A 156 8.02 -5.21 13.38
CA CYS A 156 8.17 -5.62 11.99
C CYS A 156 7.27 -6.82 11.66
N ALA A 157 7.23 -7.83 12.53
CA ALA A 157 6.36 -8.99 12.40
C ALA A 157 4.87 -8.60 12.39
N ALA A 158 4.46 -7.66 13.24
CA ALA A 158 3.10 -7.11 13.24
C ALA A 158 2.79 -6.35 11.94
N GLY A 159 3.75 -5.58 11.42
CA GLY A 159 3.66 -4.95 10.10
C GLY A 159 3.47 -5.97 8.98
N SER A 160 4.25 -7.07 8.99
CA SER A 160 4.10 -8.20 8.06
C SER A 160 2.70 -8.84 8.15
N GLY A 161 2.19 -9.06 9.37
CA GLY A 161 0.83 -9.55 9.60
C GLY A 161 -0.25 -8.63 9.02
N LEU A 162 -0.12 -7.31 9.20
CA LEU A 162 -1.03 -6.34 8.59
C LEU A 162 -0.91 -6.31 7.06
N GLY A 163 0.30 -6.47 6.51
CA GLY A 163 0.52 -6.63 5.08
C GLY A 163 -0.20 -7.86 4.52
N PHE A 164 -0.18 -8.98 5.26
CA PHE A 164 -0.93 -10.18 4.90
C PHE A 164 -2.45 -9.95 4.93
N ILE A 165 -2.96 -9.23 5.92
CA ILE A 165 -4.37 -8.84 5.98
C ILE A 165 -4.73 -7.96 4.77
N ALA A 166 -3.88 -7.00 4.41
CA ALA A 166 -4.08 -6.18 3.21
C ALA A 166 -4.12 -7.02 1.93
N PHE A 167 -3.24 -8.02 1.81
CA PHE A 167 -3.28 -9.00 0.72
C PHE A 167 -4.63 -9.73 0.66
N ILE A 168 -5.16 -10.22 1.79
CA ILE A 168 -6.48 -10.88 1.82
C ILE A 168 -7.57 -9.92 1.33
N ILE A 169 -7.54 -8.65 1.75
CA ILE A 169 -8.52 -7.65 1.31
C ILE A 169 -8.41 -7.40 -0.20
N PHE A 170 -7.20 -7.28 -0.74
CA PHE A 170 -7.00 -7.13 -2.18
C PHE A 170 -7.42 -8.38 -2.96
N LEU A 171 -7.14 -9.57 -2.46
CA LEU A 171 -7.61 -10.82 -3.06
C LEU A 171 -9.14 -10.86 -3.13
N ILE A 172 -9.82 -10.49 -2.05
CA ILE A 172 -11.29 -10.36 -2.03
C ILE A 172 -11.74 -9.31 -3.06
N ALA A 173 -11.03 -8.19 -3.20
CA ALA A 173 -11.35 -7.15 -4.17
C ALA A 173 -11.18 -7.61 -5.62
N VAL A 174 -10.16 -8.43 -5.91
CA VAL A 174 -9.92 -9.04 -7.24
C VAL A 174 -11.03 -10.03 -7.60
N LEU A 175 -11.39 -10.90 -6.65
CA LEU A 175 -12.41 -11.94 -6.85
C LEU A 175 -13.82 -11.33 -6.97
N ASN A 176 -14.14 -10.33 -6.14
CA ASN A 176 -15.43 -9.65 -6.14
C ASN A 176 -15.39 -8.36 -6.96
N ARG A 177 -15.34 -8.50 -8.30
CA ARG A 177 -15.46 -7.36 -9.21
C ARG A 177 -16.76 -6.61 -8.91
N PRO A 178 -16.71 -5.30 -8.58
CA PRO A 178 -17.92 -4.55 -8.37
C PRO A 178 -18.70 -4.39 -9.67
N LYS A 179 -20.03 -4.46 -9.58
CA LYS A 179 -20.92 -4.08 -10.68
C LYS A 179 -20.97 -2.55 -10.73
N PHE A 180 -20.19 -1.96 -11.62
CA PHE A 180 -20.24 -0.52 -11.87
C PHE A 180 -21.59 -0.22 -12.52
N LYS A 181 -22.47 0.52 -11.83
CA LYS A 181 -23.71 1.01 -12.45
C LYS A 181 -23.33 1.97 -13.56
N HIS A 182 -23.91 1.80 -14.76
CA HIS A 182 -23.67 2.67 -15.91
C HIS A 182 -24.15 4.12 -15.69
N ASP A 183 -24.89 4.38 -14.62
CA ASP A 183 -25.45 5.69 -14.33
C ASP A 183 -24.39 6.65 -13.75
N ARG A 184 -23.86 7.47 -14.66
CA ARG A 184 -23.56 8.90 -14.48
C ARG A 184 -22.55 9.28 -13.39
N HIS A 185 -21.28 9.30 -13.78
CA HIS A 185 -20.34 10.31 -13.28
C HIS A 185 -19.47 10.81 -14.44
N PHE A 186 -20.02 11.73 -15.24
CA PHE A 186 -19.24 12.51 -16.21
C PHE A 186 -18.58 13.68 -15.48
N VAL A 187 -17.57 13.39 -14.66
CA VAL A 187 -16.78 14.45 -13.99
C VAL A 187 -15.65 14.93 -14.90
N SER A 188 -15.27 14.13 -15.90
CA SER A 188 -14.34 14.46 -16.97
C SER A 188 -14.97 14.10 -18.31
N GLY A 189 -14.54 14.73 -19.42
CA GLY A 189 -14.98 14.41 -20.79
C GLY A 189 -14.59 13.01 -21.29
N PHE A 190 -14.27 12.10 -20.37
CA PHE A 190 -13.92 10.70 -20.64
C PHE A 190 -14.90 9.80 -19.89
N TYR A 191 -15.55 8.92 -20.63
CA TYR A 191 -16.41 7.86 -20.11
C TYR A 191 -15.66 6.53 -20.21
N VAL A 192 -15.55 5.80 -19.09
CA VAL A 192 -14.98 4.45 -19.09
C VAL A 192 -16.14 3.46 -19.04
N ASP A 193 -16.23 2.57 -20.04
CA ASP A 193 -17.08 1.39 -19.99
C ASP A 193 -16.26 0.23 -19.39
N PRO A 194 -16.50 -0.12 -18.11
CA PRO A 194 -15.77 -1.19 -17.48
C PRO A 194 -16.10 -2.54 -18.09
N ASP A 195 -17.31 -2.79 -18.61
CA ASP A 195 -17.67 -4.13 -19.11
C ASP A 195 -17.05 -4.45 -20.46
N ARG A 196 -16.68 -3.43 -21.23
CA ARG A 196 -15.96 -3.58 -22.50
C ARG A 196 -14.46 -3.28 -22.39
N ASP A 197 -13.98 -2.87 -21.21
CA ASP A 197 -12.63 -2.36 -20.97
C ASP A 197 -12.22 -1.28 -22.00
N ARG A 198 -13.13 -0.35 -22.30
CA ARG A 198 -12.93 0.72 -23.30
C ARG A 198 -13.17 2.10 -22.70
N MET A 199 -12.36 3.06 -23.14
CA MET A 199 -12.53 4.48 -22.83
C MET A 199 -13.14 5.18 -24.05
N TYR A 200 -14.14 6.02 -23.81
CA TYR A 200 -14.84 6.82 -24.78
C TYR A 200 -14.63 8.30 -24.45
N VAL A 201 -14.36 9.12 -25.45
CA VAL A 201 -14.35 10.58 -25.28
C VAL A 201 -15.80 11.05 -25.44
N VAL A 202 -16.35 11.68 -24.40
CA VAL A 202 -17.66 12.32 -24.47
C VAL A 202 -17.39 13.77 -24.82
N GLU A 203 -17.70 14.16 -26.06
CA GLU A 203 -17.73 15.56 -26.42
C GLU A 203 -18.77 16.26 -25.54
N ASN A 204 -18.34 17.29 -24.80
CA ASN A 204 -19.22 18.09 -23.99
C ASN A 204 -20.23 18.77 -24.92
N ILE A 205 -21.44 18.23 -24.99
CA ILE A 205 -22.57 18.93 -25.59
C ILE A 205 -22.86 20.09 -24.65
N GLU A 206 -22.37 21.28 -24.97
CA GLU A 206 -22.77 22.51 -24.29
C GLU A 206 -24.30 22.52 -24.24
N MET A 207 -24.86 22.46 -23.03
CA MET A 207 -26.30 22.63 -22.85
C MET A 207 -26.65 24.04 -23.27
N LYS A 208 -27.10 24.20 -24.52
CA LYS A 208 -27.77 25.41 -24.96
C LYS A 208 -28.94 25.63 -24.02
N GLU A 209 -28.85 26.69 -23.22
CA GLU A 209 -29.85 27.12 -22.26
C GLU A 209 -31.26 27.08 -22.88
N ALA A 210 -32.16 26.39 -22.19
CA ALA A 210 -33.55 26.28 -22.56
C ALA A 210 -34.25 27.65 -22.45
N ASN A 211 -34.56 28.26 -23.59
CA ASN A 211 -35.67 29.20 -23.70
C ASN A 211 -36.86 28.46 -24.34
N ASN A 212 -37.76 27.95 -23.51
CA ASN A 212 -39.11 27.52 -23.91
C ASN A 212 -40.06 28.72 -23.68
N PRO A 213 -41.22 28.86 -24.36
CA PRO A 213 -42.16 27.74 -24.54
C PRO A 213 -43.04 27.77 -25.82
N ARG A 214 -43.46 26.59 -26.31
CA ARG A 214 -44.88 26.17 -26.53
C ARG A 214 -45.03 25.11 -27.63
N HIS A 215 -45.99 24.23 -27.36
CA HIS A 215 -46.75 23.35 -28.26
C HIS A 215 -46.14 22.01 -28.69
N GLY A 216 -46.83 20.93 -28.30
CA GLY A 216 -47.20 19.88 -29.26
C GLY A 216 -46.66 18.47 -29.02
N ASN A 217 -47.53 17.63 -28.45
CA ASN A 217 -47.61 16.16 -28.58
C ASN A 217 -46.60 15.21 -27.90
N PRO A 218 -47.11 14.06 -27.38
CA PRO A 218 -46.32 12.98 -26.81
C PRO A 218 -46.06 11.89 -27.86
N ALA A 219 -44.85 11.78 -28.38
CA ALA A 219 -44.31 10.56 -29.01
C ALA A 219 -42.88 10.85 -29.46
N GLY A 220 -41.94 9.97 -29.12
CA GLY A 220 -40.59 10.05 -29.67
C GLY A 220 -39.55 9.48 -28.73
N ALA A 221 -39.39 8.17 -28.75
CA ALA A 221 -38.10 7.55 -28.49
C ALA A 221 -37.04 8.23 -29.39
N GLY A 222 -35.95 8.70 -28.80
CA GLY A 222 -34.80 9.24 -29.54
C GLY A 222 -33.54 8.69 -28.90
N HIS A 223 -33.06 7.56 -29.42
CA HIS A 223 -31.93 7.46 -30.34
C HIS A 223 -30.58 7.63 -29.64
N VAL A 224 -29.99 6.49 -29.28
CA VAL A 224 -28.54 6.34 -29.18
C VAL A 224 -28.02 6.52 -30.60
N ASN A 225 -27.32 7.61 -30.86
CA ASN A 225 -26.60 7.76 -32.11
C ASN A 225 -25.41 6.79 -32.08
N GLU A 226 -25.49 5.72 -32.88
CA GLU A 226 -24.32 5.02 -33.39
C GLU A 226 -23.51 6.01 -34.23
N ALA A 227 -22.61 6.74 -33.58
CA ALA A 227 -21.64 7.57 -34.28
C ALA A 227 -20.54 6.65 -34.83
N VAL A 228 -20.70 6.30 -36.12
CA VAL A 228 -19.66 6.26 -37.15
C VAL A 228 -18.33 5.65 -36.70
N VAL A 229 -18.19 4.35 -36.94
CA VAL A 229 -16.88 3.72 -37.17
C VAL A 229 -16.34 4.29 -38.48
N GLY A 230 -15.54 5.35 -38.39
CA GLY A 230 -14.74 5.83 -39.50
C GLY A 230 -13.53 4.92 -39.66
N GLU A 231 -13.49 4.19 -40.76
CA GLU A 231 -12.27 3.55 -41.26
C GLU A 231 -11.23 4.62 -41.61
N TYR A 232 -10.07 4.54 -40.96
CA TYR A 232 -8.76 4.94 -41.51
C TYR A 232 -7.70 3.99 -40.95
#